data_AF-A0A8C3N448-F1
#
_entry.id   AF-A0A8C3N448-F1
#
_cell.length_a   1.000
_cell.length_b   1.000
_cell.length_c   1.000
_cell.angle_alpha   90.00
_cell.angle_beta   90.00
_cell.angle_gamma   90.00
#
_symmetry.space_group_name_H-M   'P 1'
#
loop_
_entity.id
_entity.type
_entity.pdbx_description
1 polymer ?
#
loop_
_entity_poly.entity_id
_entity_poly.type
_entity_poly.pdbx_seq_one_letter_code
_entity_poly.pdbx_strand_id
1 'polypeptide(L)'
;MAAERRRRAVGGLSGLLLRMREEGKDSIPEHPYIYETDVEISLVGGSCKNPVEKFWNGSSTMYILQKATHSEESDSMEESRADDAVYTSEVLPKETPGALALSVGRAKQLISLYTMVQNPNVTSLGMSDLAVLPPLWARCDGSDPQHTCWMGAEPLKAGNKVTGLNIYMVSCDGPTADKTRFPNLEELKMEHKIRHHSSVVTTKGFARYELIAAAAIEDTIAESGSNIYVDITWNGVEKILETPPVISAATLNIALESGDPRSPVFQLYRELQFLLALAEGLKTDVTEWPEPSESESAPKLVQEFLTDLKKKLDGDYIFEDKNETEEIKCDTAAVDSCIKSIFGERGDLDFTEQLWCKMKSVSSYQELIDCFTLVIKSLECGEIQPWIHQGSSSFLSQLIQQSYHGKMEDVSLSDITPIQMLLEIGLEKMKKDYVSFFIGQELATVTYLDYFISTSVGLQEQVHRVQKLHHMLEIMVSCTGLLQFRHENLFPLTQICMKYYKGKPSE
;
A
#
# COMPACT_ATOMS: atom_id res chain seq x y z
N MET A 1 -25.29 -34.93 30.47
CA MET A 1 -24.31 -34.94 29.35
C MET A 1 -24.34 -33.68 28.48
N ALA A 2 -25.48 -33.25 27.93
CA ALA A 2 -25.55 -32.05 27.06
C ALA A 2 -25.15 -30.73 27.77
N ALA A 3 -25.58 -30.54 29.03
CA ALA A 3 -25.20 -29.37 29.83
C ALA A 3 -23.69 -29.30 30.11
N GLU A 4 -23.05 -30.46 30.31
CA GLU A 4 -21.61 -30.54 30.58
C GLU A 4 -20.78 -30.25 29.32
N ARG A 5 -21.22 -30.76 28.15
CA ARG A 5 -20.63 -30.39 26.85
C ARG A 5 -20.74 -28.90 26.59
N ARG A 6 -21.90 -28.30 26.88
CA ARG A 6 -22.14 -26.86 26.74
C ARG A 6 -21.24 -26.04 27.67
N ARG A 7 -21.10 -26.45 28.93
CA ARG A 7 -20.19 -25.80 29.90
C ARG A 7 -18.74 -25.83 29.43
N ARG A 8 -18.28 -26.95 28.88
CA ARG A 8 -16.93 -27.10 28.33
C ARG A 8 -16.70 -26.20 27.11
N ALA A 9 -17.67 -26.12 26.20
CA ALA A 9 -17.60 -25.23 25.04
C ALA A 9 -17.58 -23.74 25.43
N VAL A 10 -18.42 -23.32 26.38
CA VAL A 10 -18.42 -21.95 26.92
C VAL A 10 -17.08 -21.60 27.57
N GLY A 11 -16.51 -22.52 28.36
CA GLY A 11 -15.20 -22.32 28.98
C GLY A 11 -14.05 -22.26 27.96
N GLY A 12 -14.09 -23.11 26.93
CA GLY A 12 -13.09 -23.12 25.85
C GLY A 12 -13.08 -21.81 25.06
N LEU A 13 -14.26 -21.35 24.61
CA LEU A 13 -14.39 -20.09 23.87
C LEU A 13 -14.00 -18.88 24.75
N SER A 14 -14.46 -18.83 26.00
CA SER A 14 -14.12 -17.74 26.93
C SER A 14 -12.62 -17.63 27.17
N GLY A 15 -11.95 -18.76 27.44
CA GLY A 15 -10.51 -18.80 27.68
C GLY A 15 -9.70 -18.34 26.45
N LEU A 16 -10.13 -18.72 25.25
CA LEU A 16 -9.49 -18.29 24.00
C LEU A 16 -9.64 -16.78 23.78
N LEU A 17 -10.86 -16.24 23.88
CA LEU A 17 -11.12 -14.81 23.66
C LEU A 17 -10.40 -13.93 24.69
N LEU A 18 -10.35 -14.36 25.96
CA LEU A 18 -9.59 -13.66 27.01
C LEU A 18 -8.10 -13.63 26.70
N ARG A 19 -7.53 -14.76 26.28
CA ARG A 19 -6.11 -14.82 25.87
C ARG A 19 -5.82 -13.84 24.73
N MET A 20 -6.61 -13.88 23.67
CA MET A 20 -6.48 -12.97 22.53
C MET A 20 -6.58 -11.50 22.94
N ARG A 21 -7.46 -11.17 23.88
CA ARG A 21 -7.61 -9.81 24.40
C ARG A 21 -6.37 -9.33 25.14
N GLU A 22 -5.80 -10.18 26.00
CA GLU A 22 -4.62 -9.82 26.78
C GLU A 22 -3.39 -9.67 25.87
N GLU A 23 -3.18 -10.58 24.92
CA GLU A 23 -2.13 -10.44 23.91
C GLU A 23 -2.33 -9.19 23.04
N GLY A 24 -3.57 -8.93 22.61
CA GLY A 24 -3.94 -7.78 21.80
C GLY A 24 -3.79 -6.42 22.48
N LYS A 25 -3.55 -6.36 23.81
CA LYS A 25 -3.18 -5.11 24.49
C LYS A 25 -1.73 -4.71 24.20
N ASP A 26 -0.86 -5.68 24.03
CA ASP A 26 0.57 -5.47 23.80
C ASP A 26 0.86 -5.39 22.28
N SER A 27 0.28 -6.30 21.50
CA SER A 27 0.39 -6.33 20.04
C SER A 27 -0.75 -7.16 19.43
N ILE A 28 -1.33 -6.71 18.32
CA ILE A 28 -2.35 -7.49 17.60
C ILE A 28 -1.69 -8.73 17.00
N PRO A 29 -2.19 -9.96 17.27
CA PRO A 29 -1.61 -11.18 16.71
C PRO A 29 -1.66 -11.18 15.18
N GLU A 30 -0.54 -11.51 14.53
CA GLU A 30 -0.45 -11.57 13.05
C GLU A 30 -1.28 -12.71 12.45
N HIS A 31 -1.54 -13.78 13.21
CA HIS A 31 -2.21 -14.98 12.72
C HIS A 31 -3.54 -15.22 13.47
N PRO A 32 -4.60 -15.69 12.77
CA PRO A 32 -5.86 -16.01 13.41
C PRO A 32 -5.73 -17.25 14.31
N TYR A 33 -6.53 -17.29 15.37
CA TYR A 33 -6.62 -18.43 16.27
C TYR A 33 -7.63 -19.45 15.75
N ILE A 34 -7.25 -20.72 15.71
CA ILE A 34 -8.17 -21.81 15.36
C ILE A 34 -8.96 -22.24 16.59
N TYR A 35 -10.29 -22.25 16.47
CA TYR A 35 -11.22 -22.76 17.47
C TYR A 35 -11.92 -24.02 16.95
N GLU A 36 -11.95 -25.06 17.80
CA GLU A 36 -12.37 -26.43 17.46
C GLU A 36 -11.49 -27.02 16.34
N THR A 37 -11.87 -26.84 15.07
CA THR A 37 -11.06 -27.20 13.88
C THR A 37 -11.51 -26.44 12.63
N ASP A 38 -12.71 -25.84 12.65
CA ASP A 38 -13.41 -25.28 11.50
C ASP A 38 -13.55 -23.76 11.53
N VAL A 39 -13.16 -23.11 12.64
CA VAL A 39 -13.36 -21.67 12.87
C VAL A 39 -12.03 -21.00 13.12
N GLU A 40 -11.75 -19.95 12.36
CA GLU A 40 -10.69 -18.98 12.62
C GLU A 40 -11.27 -17.75 13.33
N ILE A 41 -10.59 -17.32 14.38
CA ILE A 41 -10.92 -16.12 15.15
C ILE A 41 -9.75 -15.14 15.04
N SER A 42 -9.99 -13.97 14.46
CA SER A 42 -9.02 -12.87 14.44
C SER A 42 -9.48 -11.74 15.36
N LEU A 43 -8.53 -11.09 16.03
CA LEU A 43 -8.78 -9.85 16.76
C LEU A 43 -8.44 -8.69 15.84
N VAL A 44 -9.43 -7.88 15.50
CA VAL A 44 -9.24 -6.67 14.70
C VAL A 44 -9.24 -5.47 15.62
N GLY A 45 -8.23 -4.62 15.50
CA GLY A 45 -8.13 -3.35 16.22
C GLY A 45 -7.16 -2.38 15.56
N GLY A 46 -7.19 -1.11 15.97
CA GLY A 46 -6.21 -0.11 15.53
C GLY A 46 -6.33 0.29 14.05
N SER A 47 -5.21 0.29 13.32
CA SER A 47 -5.09 0.71 11.91
C SER A 47 -5.39 -0.40 10.88
N CYS A 48 -5.80 -1.58 11.32
CA CYS A 48 -6.17 -2.69 10.42
C CYS A 48 -7.53 -2.44 9.78
N LYS A 49 -7.68 -2.77 8.48
CA LYS A 49 -8.96 -2.66 7.77
C LYS A 49 -10.04 -3.50 8.46
N ASN A 50 -11.05 -2.84 8.99
CA ASN A 50 -12.15 -3.49 9.68
C ASN A 50 -13.23 -3.92 8.68
N PRO A 51 -13.59 -5.21 8.61
CA PRO A 51 -14.53 -5.71 7.62
C PRO A 51 -15.97 -5.21 7.82
N VAL A 52 -16.34 -4.82 9.05
CA VAL A 52 -17.71 -4.36 9.36
C VAL A 52 -17.86 -2.84 9.35
N GLU A 53 -16.76 -2.09 9.19
CA GLU A 53 -16.77 -0.61 9.14
C GLU A 53 -17.70 -0.05 8.05
N LYS A 54 -17.93 -0.83 6.98
CA LYS A 54 -18.84 -0.47 5.90
C LYS A 54 -20.29 -0.27 6.35
N PHE A 55 -20.72 -0.92 7.42
CA PHE A 55 -22.11 -0.90 7.87
C PHE A 55 -22.28 -0.73 9.39
N TRP A 56 -21.19 -0.76 10.16
CA TRP A 56 -21.23 -0.65 11.62
C TRP A 56 -20.18 0.34 12.15
N ASN A 57 -20.68 1.38 12.84
CA ASN A 57 -19.89 2.48 13.40
C ASN A 57 -19.57 2.29 14.90
N GLY A 58 -19.36 1.05 15.35
CA GLY A 58 -19.18 0.74 16.77
C GLY A 58 -17.73 0.71 17.25
N SER A 59 -17.43 -0.16 18.23
CA SER A 59 -16.11 -0.31 18.87
C SER A 59 -14.95 -0.47 17.87
N SER A 60 -13.83 0.19 18.16
CA SER A 60 -12.57 0.11 17.40
C SER A 60 -11.83 -1.21 17.53
N THR A 61 -12.27 -2.10 18.42
CA THR A 61 -11.69 -3.44 18.63
C THR A 61 -12.80 -4.47 18.68
N MET A 62 -12.65 -5.57 17.95
CA MET A 62 -13.63 -6.65 17.86
C MET A 62 -12.99 -7.97 17.42
N TYR A 63 -13.72 -9.07 17.61
CA TYR A 63 -13.36 -10.37 17.10
C TYR A 63 -14.13 -10.67 15.81
N ILE A 64 -13.44 -11.21 14.81
CA ILE A 64 -14.04 -11.69 13.54
C ILE A 64 -13.91 -13.20 13.47
N LEU A 65 -15.02 -13.87 13.18
CA LEU A 65 -15.12 -15.32 13.01
C LEU A 65 -15.35 -15.65 11.55
N GLN A 66 -14.50 -16.51 11.02
CA GLN A 66 -14.56 -17.03 9.67
C GLN A 66 -14.29 -18.52 9.65
N LYS A 67 -14.57 -19.17 8.51
CA LYS A 67 -14.29 -20.60 8.33
C LYS A 67 -12.79 -20.79 8.10
N ALA A 68 -12.20 -21.76 8.79
CA ALA A 68 -10.79 -22.06 8.66
C ALA A 68 -10.44 -22.60 7.26
N THR A 69 -9.37 -22.09 6.66
CA THR A 69 -8.79 -22.66 5.44
C THR A 69 -7.71 -23.66 5.82
N HIS A 70 -7.96 -24.96 5.63
CA HIS A 70 -6.88 -25.93 5.69
C HIS A 70 -5.98 -25.71 4.47
N SER A 71 -4.71 -25.35 4.70
CA SER A 71 -3.68 -25.50 3.68
C SER A 71 -3.47 -26.99 3.46
N GLU A 72 -4.25 -27.60 2.58
CA GLU A 72 -3.83 -28.89 2.00
C GLU A 72 -2.64 -28.58 1.09
N GLU A 73 -1.44 -28.89 1.60
CA GLU A 73 -0.28 -29.14 0.76
C GLU A 73 -0.70 -30.12 -0.34
N SER A 74 -0.30 -29.78 -1.56
CA SER A 74 -0.46 -30.53 -2.80
C SER A 74 -0.53 -32.05 -2.62
N ASP A 75 -1.68 -32.65 -2.94
CA ASP A 75 -1.75 -33.92 -3.66
C ASP A 75 -3.20 -34.30 -3.97
N SER A 76 -3.63 -34.07 -5.21
CA SER A 76 -4.30 -35.11 -6.00
C SER A 76 -4.52 -34.61 -7.42
N MET A 77 -3.73 -35.17 -8.36
CA MET A 77 -4.18 -35.38 -9.73
C MET A 77 -5.55 -36.08 -9.69
N GLU A 78 -6.55 -35.52 -10.37
CA GLU A 78 -7.46 -36.35 -11.16
C GLU A 78 -8.13 -35.52 -12.27
N GLU A 79 -7.93 -35.99 -13.50
CA GLU A 79 -8.53 -35.50 -14.73
C GLU A 79 -10.06 -35.67 -14.70
N SER A 80 -10.81 -34.64 -15.06
CA SER A 80 -12.10 -34.84 -15.74
C SER A 80 -12.49 -33.67 -16.66
N ARG A 81 -12.24 -33.93 -17.94
CA ARG A 81 -12.97 -33.59 -19.17
C ARG A 81 -13.92 -32.38 -19.20
N ALA A 82 -13.65 -31.56 -20.21
CA ALA A 82 -14.50 -30.54 -20.79
C ALA A 82 -15.87 -31.07 -21.29
N ASP A 83 -16.91 -30.23 -21.13
CA ASP A 83 -17.80 -29.86 -22.23
C ASP A 83 -18.58 -28.56 -21.90
N ASP A 84 -18.86 -27.82 -22.97
CA ASP A 84 -19.32 -26.42 -23.10
C ASP A 84 -20.64 -26.04 -22.39
N ALA A 85 -20.75 -24.77 -21.94
CA ALA A 85 -21.78 -23.81 -22.39
C ALA A 85 -21.79 -22.45 -21.63
N VAL A 86 -21.58 -21.37 -22.42
CA VAL A 86 -22.30 -20.08 -22.45
C VAL A 86 -22.12 -19.04 -21.31
N TYR A 87 -21.54 -17.90 -21.73
CA TYR A 87 -21.54 -16.53 -21.19
C TYR A 87 -22.83 -16.05 -20.50
N THR A 88 -22.71 -15.40 -19.32
CA THR A 88 -22.98 -13.95 -19.08
C THR A 88 -22.94 -13.60 -17.58
N SER A 89 -22.30 -12.45 -17.26
CA SER A 89 -22.54 -11.50 -16.14
C SER A 89 -22.62 -12.03 -14.68
N GLU A 90 -22.00 -11.43 -13.66
CA GLU A 90 -21.81 -10.02 -13.37
C GLU A 90 -20.71 -9.85 -12.30
N VAL A 91 -19.99 -8.73 -12.39
CA VAL A 91 -18.90 -8.29 -11.52
C VAL A 91 -19.41 -8.09 -10.08
N LEU A 92 -19.02 -9.00 -9.19
CA LEU A 92 -18.97 -8.74 -7.75
C LEU A 92 -17.61 -8.12 -7.42
N PRO A 93 -17.53 -7.07 -6.60
CA PRO A 93 -16.26 -6.70 -5.99
C PRO A 93 -15.87 -7.86 -5.07
N LYS A 94 -14.90 -8.66 -5.50
CA LYS A 94 -14.28 -9.68 -4.67
C LYS A 94 -13.55 -8.98 -3.53
N GLU A 95 -14.19 -8.92 -2.37
CA GLU A 95 -13.47 -8.71 -1.12
C GLU A 95 -12.52 -9.90 -0.93
N THR A 96 -11.22 -9.62 -0.85
CA THR A 96 -10.10 -10.48 -0.37
C THR A 96 -10.27 -11.99 -0.62
N PRO A 97 -9.45 -12.62 -1.49
CA PRO A 97 -9.57 -14.04 -1.88
C PRO A 97 -9.45 -15.10 -0.76
N GLY A 98 -9.35 -14.74 0.53
CA GLY A 98 -9.06 -15.67 1.62
C GLY A 98 -10.16 -15.88 2.68
N ALA A 99 -11.23 -15.08 2.74
CA ALA A 99 -12.17 -15.14 3.86
C ALA A 99 -13.40 -16.02 3.56
N LEU A 100 -13.42 -17.26 4.05
CA LEU A 100 -14.54 -18.19 3.90
C LEU A 100 -15.62 -17.97 4.97
N ALA A 101 -16.89 -18.01 4.58
CA ALA A 101 -18.02 -17.81 5.48
C ALA A 101 -18.42 -19.09 6.24
N LEU A 102 -18.94 -18.92 7.45
CA LEU A 102 -19.54 -19.99 8.25
C LEU A 102 -21.00 -20.20 7.85
N SER A 103 -21.54 -21.39 8.10
CA SER A 103 -22.99 -21.58 7.98
C SER A 103 -23.74 -20.75 9.01
N VAL A 104 -24.91 -20.22 8.63
CA VAL A 104 -25.76 -19.42 9.54
C VAL A 104 -26.07 -20.16 10.85
N GLY A 105 -26.28 -21.48 10.79
CA GLY A 105 -26.51 -22.30 11.98
C GLY A 105 -25.30 -22.33 12.92
N ARG A 106 -24.09 -22.43 12.36
CA ARG A 106 -22.82 -22.40 13.13
C ARG A 106 -22.56 -21.03 13.73
N ALA A 107 -22.77 -19.96 12.97
CA ALA A 107 -22.66 -18.59 13.48
C ALA A 107 -23.61 -18.35 14.67
N LYS A 108 -24.89 -18.75 14.56
CA LYS A 108 -25.86 -18.66 15.67
C LYS A 108 -25.40 -19.42 16.92
N GLN A 109 -24.80 -20.60 16.75
CA GLN A 109 -24.27 -21.37 17.87
C GLN A 109 -23.15 -20.62 18.60
N LEU A 110 -22.20 -20.04 17.85
CA LEU A 110 -21.05 -19.31 18.40
C LEU A 110 -21.47 -17.99 19.07
N ILE A 111 -22.38 -17.24 18.46
CA ILE A 111 -22.98 -16.04 19.06
C ILE A 111 -23.74 -16.40 20.35
N SER A 112 -24.44 -17.53 20.38
CA SER A 112 -25.12 -18.02 21.59
C SER A 112 -24.14 -18.41 22.70
N LEU A 113 -23.00 -19.04 22.35
CA LEU A 113 -21.94 -19.35 23.30
C LEU A 113 -21.35 -18.06 23.89
N TYR A 114 -21.04 -17.08 23.05
CA TYR A 114 -20.53 -15.77 23.49
C TYR A 114 -21.52 -15.03 24.42
N THR A 115 -22.81 -15.09 24.09
CA THR A 115 -23.88 -14.53 24.93
C THR A 115 -23.87 -15.17 26.33
N MET A 116 -23.64 -16.48 26.43
CA MET A 116 -23.49 -17.16 27.72
C MET A 116 -22.21 -16.78 28.44
N VAL A 117 -21.10 -16.58 27.72
CA VAL A 117 -19.82 -16.12 28.30
C VAL A 117 -19.98 -14.74 28.95
N GLN A 118 -20.71 -13.82 28.32
CA GLN A 118 -20.93 -12.45 28.82
C GLN A 118 -22.09 -12.34 29.83
N ASN A 119 -22.82 -13.42 30.13
CA ASN A 119 -24.00 -13.37 31.00
C ASN A 119 -23.63 -13.58 32.48
N PRO A 120 -23.83 -12.58 33.35
CA PRO A 120 -23.48 -12.68 34.78
C PRO A 120 -24.31 -13.71 35.55
N ASN A 121 -25.47 -14.14 35.02
CA ASN A 121 -26.34 -15.11 35.66
C ASN A 121 -25.95 -16.56 35.34
N VAL A 122 -25.04 -16.78 34.38
CA VAL A 122 -24.57 -18.12 34.04
C VAL A 122 -23.51 -18.52 35.08
N THR A 123 -23.92 -19.35 36.04
CA THR A 123 -23.15 -19.79 37.22
C THR A 123 -21.93 -20.67 36.91
N SER A 124 -21.49 -20.71 35.65
CA SER A 124 -20.48 -21.65 35.18
C SER A 124 -19.27 -20.92 34.64
N LEU A 125 -18.35 -20.60 35.54
CA LEU A 125 -16.90 -20.40 35.37
C LEU A 125 -16.51 -19.71 36.68
N GLY A 126 -15.64 -20.29 37.50
CA GLY A 126 -15.21 -19.73 38.80
C GLY A 126 -14.39 -18.43 38.68
N MET A 127 -14.78 -17.53 37.78
CA MET A 127 -14.17 -16.24 37.51
C MET A 127 -14.89 -15.19 38.33
N SER A 128 -14.21 -14.68 39.34
CA SER A 128 -14.75 -13.75 40.33
C SER A 128 -15.10 -12.38 39.76
N ASP A 129 -14.57 -12.05 38.57
CA ASP A 129 -14.89 -10.84 37.80
C ASP A 129 -14.95 -11.16 36.30
N LEU A 130 -16.15 -11.05 35.70
CA LEU A 130 -16.35 -11.17 34.25
C LEU A 130 -15.79 -9.93 33.55
N ALA A 131 -14.66 -10.10 32.86
CA ALA A 131 -14.11 -9.04 32.01
C ALA A 131 -15.01 -8.81 30.79
N VAL A 132 -15.34 -7.55 30.52
CA VAL A 132 -16.08 -7.16 29.30
C VAL A 132 -15.19 -7.45 28.09
N LEU A 133 -15.63 -8.38 27.24
CA LEU A 133 -14.92 -8.72 26.01
C LEU A 133 -15.30 -7.74 24.88
N PRO A 134 -14.41 -7.54 23.89
CA PRO A 134 -14.77 -6.89 22.62
C PRO A 134 -15.98 -7.54 21.93
N PRO A 135 -16.71 -6.80 21.08
CA PRO A 135 -17.80 -7.35 20.26
C PRO A 135 -17.33 -8.50 19.38
N LEU A 136 -18.24 -9.44 19.12
CA LEU A 136 -18.00 -10.64 18.33
C LEU A 136 -18.82 -10.59 17.04
N TRP A 137 -18.18 -10.71 15.88
CA TRP A 137 -18.84 -10.77 14.57
C TRP A 137 -18.48 -12.05 13.84
N ALA A 138 -19.47 -12.69 13.24
CA ALA A 138 -19.30 -13.91 12.44
C ALA A 138 -19.76 -13.67 10.99
N ARG A 139 -18.91 -14.03 10.03
CA ARG A 139 -19.22 -14.01 8.60
C ARG A 139 -20.10 -15.22 8.27
N CYS A 140 -21.24 -14.97 7.64
CA CYS A 140 -22.25 -15.97 7.32
C CYS A 140 -22.38 -16.19 5.81
N ASP A 141 -22.72 -17.41 5.41
CA ASP A 141 -22.81 -17.85 4.02
C ASP A 141 -24.10 -17.43 3.28
N GLY A 142 -25.06 -16.79 3.95
CA GLY A 142 -26.32 -16.36 3.36
C GLY A 142 -27.24 -17.50 2.90
N SER A 143 -27.00 -18.73 3.38
CA SER A 143 -27.78 -19.92 3.01
C SER A 143 -29.20 -19.94 3.58
N ASP A 144 -29.51 -19.04 4.51
CA ASP A 144 -30.84 -18.91 5.08
C ASP A 144 -31.78 -18.06 4.20
N PRO A 145 -33.11 -18.18 4.34
CA PRO A 145 -34.07 -17.44 3.51
C PRO A 145 -33.98 -15.91 3.62
N GLN A 146 -33.28 -15.39 4.64
CA GLN A 146 -33.07 -13.95 4.86
C GLN A 146 -31.72 -13.47 4.30
N HIS A 147 -30.94 -14.34 3.66
CA HIS A 147 -29.63 -14.03 3.08
C HIS A 147 -28.70 -13.34 4.08
N THR A 148 -28.60 -13.90 5.29
CA THR A 148 -27.79 -13.34 6.37
C THR A 148 -26.30 -13.47 6.05
N CYS A 149 -25.62 -12.34 5.90
CA CYS A 149 -24.19 -12.26 5.61
C CYS A 149 -23.32 -11.99 6.86
N TRP A 150 -23.88 -11.40 7.92
CA TRP A 150 -23.17 -11.21 9.19
C TRP A 150 -24.08 -11.39 10.41
N MET A 151 -23.49 -11.88 11.50
CA MET A 151 -24.10 -11.87 12.85
C MET A 151 -23.14 -11.27 13.86
N GLY A 152 -23.63 -10.34 14.69
CA GLY A 152 -22.83 -9.64 15.67
C GLY A 152 -23.40 -9.75 17.09
N ALA A 153 -22.53 -9.70 18.09
CA ALA A 153 -22.90 -9.56 19.50
C ALA A 153 -22.01 -8.52 20.19
N GLU A 154 -22.61 -7.46 20.72
CA GLU A 154 -21.91 -6.40 21.46
C GLU A 154 -22.40 -6.36 22.92
N PRO A 155 -21.49 -6.46 23.90
CA PRO A 155 -21.86 -6.36 25.31
C PRO A 155 -22.17 -4.90 25.71
N LEU A 156 -23.33 -4.72 26.35
CA LEU A 156 -23.72 -3.46 26.97
C LEU A 156 -23.13 -3.38 28.38
N LYS A 157 -22.48 -2.27 28.69
CA LYS A 157 -21.81 -2.04 29.97
C LYS A 157 -22.48 -0.93 30.79
N ALA A 158 -22.63 -1.17 32.09
CA ALA A 158 -22.87 -0.13 33.08
C ALA A 158 -21.72 -0.15 34.10
N GLY A 159 -20.76 0.76 33.94
CA GLY A 159 -19.48 0.68 34.65
C GLY A 159 -18.67 -0.54 34.21
N ASN A 160 -18.19 -1.34 35.17
CA ASN A 160 -17.40 -2.55 34.92
C ASN A 160 -18.24 -3.83 34.77
N LYS A 161 -19.57 -3.73 34.74
CA LYS A 161 -20.46 -4.89 34.65
C LYS A 161 -21.22 -4.91 33.33
N VAL A 162 -21.34 -6.10 32.75
CA VAL A 162 -22.19 -6.35 31.59
C VAL A 162 -23.65 -6.39 32.05
N THR A 163 -24.49 -5.54 31.47
CA THR A 163 -25.92 -5.45 31.78
C THR A 163 -26.81 -6.10 30.73
N GLY A 164 -26.27 -6.35 29.53
CA GLY A 164 -27.00 -6.96 28.43
C GLY A 164 -26.11 -7.13 27.20
N LEU A 165 -26.71 -7.58 26.10
CA LEU A 165 -26.04 -7.67 24.81
C LEU A 165 -26.96 -7.13 23.71
N ASN A 166 -26.38 -6.41 22.75
CA ASN A 166 -27.00 -6.15 21.46
C ASN A 166 -26.65 -7.29 20.51
N ILE A 167 -27.67 -7.85 19.84
CA ILE A 167 -27.47 -8.88 18.81
C ILE A 167 -27.82 -8.25 17.46
N TYR A 168 -26.87 -8.33 16.53
CA TYR A 168 -26.98 -7.79 15.17
C TYR A 168 -27.15 -8.93 14.17
N MET A 169 -27.97 -8.67 13.16
CA MET A 169 -28.16 -9.52 12.00
C MET A 169 -28.12 -8.62 10.77
N VAL A 170 -27.29 -8.98 9.79
CA VAL A 170 -27.11 -8.20 8.56
C VAL A 170 -27.44 -9.10 7.38
N SER A 171 -28.35 -8.64 6.53
CA SER A 171 -28.67 -9.24 5.24
C SER A 171 -28.19 -8.34 4.11
N CYS A 172 -27.87 -8.92 2.96
CA CYS A 172 -27.40 -8.18 1.79
C CYS A 172 -27.96 -8.79 0.51
N ASP A 173 -28.78 -8.02 -0.21
CA ASP A 173 -29.35 -8.40 -1.51
C ASP A 173 -28.48 -7.94 -2.70
N GLY A 174 -27.27 -7.44 -2.41
CA GLY A 174 -26.32 -6.95 -3.42
C GLY A 174 -26.56 -5.50 -3.88
N PRO A 175 -25.70 -5.00 -4.78
CA PRO A 175 -25.84 -3.65 -5.32
C PRO A 175 -27.10 -3.55 -6.19
N THR A 176 -27.80 -2.42 -6.12
CA THR A 176 -28.96 -2.16 -6.98
C THR A 176 -28.96 -0.73 -7.49
N ALA A 177 -29.22 -0.57 -8.78
CA ALA A 177 -29.45 0.74 -9.41
C ALA A 177 -30.92 1.20 -9.27
N ASP A 178 -31.80 0.30 -8.83
CA ASP A 178 -33.24 0.56 -8.74
C ASP A 178 -33.59 1.30 -7.45
N LYS A 179 -33.91 2.59 -7.59
CA LYS A 179 -34.29 3.45 -6.47
C LYS A 179 -35.58 3.00 -5.76
N THR A 180 -36.39 2.15 -6.39
CA THR A 180 -37.65 1.66 -5.81
C THR A 180 -37.45 0.52 -4.80
N ARG A 181 -36.25 -0.07 -4.75
CA ARG A 181 -35.91 -1.11 -3.77
C ARG A 181 -35.55 -0.56 -2.38
N PHE A 182 -35.33 0.75 -2.26
CA PHE A 182 -35.03 1.35 -0.96
C PHE A 182 -36.32 1.52 -0.15
N PRO A 183 -36.36 1.09 1.13
CA PRO A 183 -37.50 1.32 2.02
C PRO A 183 -37.70 2.81 2.27
N ASN A 184 -38.88 3.27 2.70
CA ASN A 184 -39.04 4.68 3.06
C ASN A 184 -38.33 5.01 4.39
N LEU A 185 -37.70 6.18 4.51
CA LEU A 185 -37.03 6.60 5.75
C LEU A 185 -37.98 6.64 6.95
N GLU A 186 -39.21 7.10 6.76
CA GLU A 186 -40.20 7.18 7.84
C GLU A 186 -40.69 5.78 8.25
N GLU A 187 -40.76 4.83 7.31
CA GLU A 187 -41.05 3.43 7.62
C GLU A 187 -39.91 2.82 8.45
N LEU A 188 -38.65 3.04 8.08
CA LEU A 188 -37.49 2.59 8.88
C LEU A 188 -37.50 3.19 10.30
N LYS A 189 -37.78 4.48 10.43
CA LYS A 189 -37.94 5.14 11.74
C LYS A 189 -39.07 4.52 12.54
N MET A 190 -40.20 4.22 11.90
CA MET A 190 -41.36 3.60 12.55
C MET A 190 -41.07 2.17 12.99
N GLU A 191 -40.47 1.33 12.13
CA GLU A 191 -40.06 -0.03 12.46
C GLU A 191 -39.09 -0.06 13.65
N HIS A 192 -38.12 0.86 13.67
CA HIS A 192 -37.19 0.98 14.79
C HIS A 192 -37.91 1.36 16.09
N LYS A 193 -38.83 2.34 16.04
CA LYS A 193 -39.64 2.75 17.21
C LYS A 193 -40.49 1.61 17.73
N ILE A 194 -41.12 0.83 16.85
CA ILE A 194 -41.95 -0.32 17.23
C ILE A 194 -41.09 -1.42 17.84
N ARG A 195 -39.98 -1.79 17.20
CA ARG A 195 -39.11 -2.88 17.64
C ARG A 195 -38.48 -2.59 19.00
N HIS A 196 -38.04 -1.35 19.24
CA HIS A 196 -37.30 -0.96 20.44
C HIS A 196 -38.10 -0.11 21.43
N HIS A 197 -39.42 0.08 21.20
CA HIS A 197 -40.31 0.87 22.06
C HIS A 197 -39.77 2.27 22.39
N SER A 198 -39.13 2.91 21.42
CA SER A 198 -38.44 4.20 21.59
C SER A 198 -39.32 5.38 21.20
N SER A 199 -39.29 6.46 21.98
CA SER A 199 -40.08 7.68 21.71
C SER A 199 -39.41 8.64 20.74
N VAL A 200 -38.08 8.70 20.75
CA VAL A 200 -37.26 9.58 19.91
C VAL A 200 -36.29 8.75 19.09
N VAL A 201 -36.15 9.07 17.80
CA VAL A 201 -35.18 8.45 16.89
C VAL A 201 -34.39 9.55 16.21
N THR A 202 -33.07 9.41 16.22
CA THR A 202 -32.14 10.26 15.48
C THR A 202 -31.56 9.49 14.31
N THR A 203 -31.20 10.19 13.24
CA THR A 203 -30.63 9.60 12.03
C THR A 203 -29.21 10.11 11.79
N LYS A 204 -28.36 9.24 11.24
CA LYS A 204 -26.99 9.55 10.82
C LYS A 204 -26.80 9.01 9.40
N GLY A 205 -26.28 9.85 8.52
CA GLY A 205 -25.96 9.52 7.14
C GLY A 205 -24.49 9.17 6.98
N PHE A 206 -24.22 8.30 6.02
CA PHE A 206 -22.89 7.94 5.56
C PHE A 206 -22.94 7.76 4.04
N ALA A 207 -21.97 8.33 3.34
CA ALA A 207 -21.77 8.13 1.92
C ALA A 207 -20.28 7.98 1.63
N ARG A 208 -19.95 7.04 0.73
CA ARG A 208 -18.60 6.83 0.24
C ARG A 208 -18.55 7.15 -1.25
N TYR A 209 -17.59 8.00 -1.63
CA TYR A 209 -17.32 8.35 -3.02
C TYR A 209 -15.95 7.79 -3.38
N GLU A 210 -15.92 6.80 -4.26
CA GLU A 210 -14.68 6.29 -4.83
C GLU A 210 -14.22 7.25 -5.93
N LEU A 211 -13.06 7.87 -5.72
CA LEU A 211 -12.46 8.81 -6.67
C LEU A 211 -11.55 8.08 -7.65
N ILE A 212 -10.85 7.05 -7.15
CA ILE A 212 -10.00 6.17 -7.95
C ILE A 212 -10.27 4.75 -7.51
N ALA A 213 -10.85 3.97 -8.43
CA ALA A 213 -11.11 2.57 -8.17
C ALA A 213 -9.82 1.74 -8.29
N ALA A 214 -9.75 0.67 -7.50
CA ALA A 214 -8.82 -0.42 -7.77
C ALA A 214 -9.22 -1.04 -9.12
N ALA A 215 -8.37 -0.90 -10.13
CA ALA A 215 -8.61 -1.47 -11.46
C ALA A 215 -7.79 -2.75 -11.59
N ALA A 216 -8.41 -3.82 -12.11
CA ALA A 216 -7.66 -4.92 -12.70
C ALA A 216 -6.97 -4.35 -13.96
N ILE A 217 -5.64 -4.38 -13.99
CA ILE A 217 -4.89 -3.93 -15.15
C ILE A 217 -5.12 -4.99 -16.24
N GLU A 218 -5.75 -4.61 -17.35
CA GLU A 218 -6.27 -5.53 -18.39
C GLU A 218 -5.22 -6.49 -18.99
N ASP A 219 -3.92 -6.28 -18.73
CA ASP A 219 -2.82 -7.13 -19.25
C ASP A 219 -1.89 -7.74 -18.17
N THR A 220 -2.19 -7.61 -16.88
CA THR A 220 -1.42 -8.29 -15.82
C THR A 220 -2.36 -8.88 -14.77
N ILE A 221 -2.04 -10.08 -14.25
CA ILE A 221 -2.82 -10.78 -13.21
C ILE A 221 -2.84 -9.99 -11.87
N ALA A 222 -2.13 -8.85 -11.79
CA ALA A 222 -2.10 -7.98 -10.64
C ALA A 222 -3.26 -6.97 -10.67
N GLU A 223 -4.22 -7.15 -9.77
CA GLU A 223 -5.16 -6.09 -9.38
C GLU A 223 -4.36 -5.00 -8.67
N SER A 224 -4.40 -3.75 -9.17
CA SER A 224 -3.79 -2.63 -8.44
C SER A 224 -4.57 -2.38 -7.16
N GLY A 225 -3.91 -2.48 -6.01
CA GLY A 225 -4.49 -2.25 -4.69
C GLY A 225 -4.71 -0.77 -4.35
N SER A 226 -4.28 0.15 -5.22
CA SER A 226 -4.43 1.59 -5.03
C SER A 226 -5.90 2.02 -5.16
N ASN A 227 -6.43 2.62 -4.10
CA ASN A 227 -7.77 3.16 -4.02
C ASN A 227 -7.77 4.50 -3.28
N ILE A 228 -8.44 5.50 -3.86
CA ILE A 228 -8.70 6.78 -3.20
C ILE A 228 -10.21 6.96 -3.08
N TYR A 229 -10.70 7.13 -1.86
CA TYR A 229 -12.13 7.34 -1.60
C TYR A 229 -12.37 8.35 -0.47
N VAL A 230 -13.53 8.99 -0.50
CA VAL A 230 -13.97 9.96 0.50
C VAL A 230 -15.17 9.40 1.25
N ASP A 231 -15.04 9.35 2.57
CA ASP A 231 -16.13 9.00 3.49
C ASP A 231 -16.74 10.27 4.06
N ILE A 232 -18.04 10.45 3.87
CA ILE A 232 -18.78 11.63 4.34
C ILE A 232 -19.85 11.17 5.32
N THR A 233 -19.87 11.79 6.51
CA THR A 233 -20.86 11.53 7.56
C THR A 233 -21.56 12.79 8.01
N TRP A 234 -22.85 12.68 8.29
CA TRP A 234 -23.66 13.79 8.78
C TRP A 234 -24.83 13.29 9.64
N ASN A 235 -25.46 14.20 10.38
CA ASN A 235 -26.59 13.88 11.26
C ASN A 235 -27.87 14.52 10.72
N GLY A 236 -29.02 13.96 11.12
CA GLY A 236 -30.32 14.51 10.76
C GLY A 236 -30.70 14.23 9.31
N VAL A 237 -30.60 12.96 8.89
CA VAL A 237 -31.02 12.53 7.56
C VAL A 237 -32.51 12.77 7.36
N GLU A 238 -32.85 13.48 6.28
CA GLU A 238 -34.22 13.83 5.89
C GLU A 238 -34.73 12.94 4.76
N LYS A 239 -33.85 12.51 3.84
CA LYS A 239 -34.22 11.69 2.69
C LYS A 239 -33.17 10.61 2.39
N ILE A 240 -33.65 9.45 1.90
CA ILE A 240 -32.77 8.39 1.40
C ILE A 240 -32.12 8.84 0.08
N LEU A 241 -30.82 8.54 -0.05
CA LEU A 241 -29.96 9.07 -1.11
C LEU A 241 -29.92 10.61 -1.15
N GLU A 242 -30.07 11.27 0.01
CA GLU A 242 -29.78 12.70 0.08
C GLU A 242 -28.29 12.95 -0.16
N THR A 243 -28.00 14.06 -0.83
CA THR A 243 -26.63 14.52 -1.00
C THR A 243 -26.10 15.03 0.34
N PRO A 244 -24.90 14.62 0.78
CA PRO A 244 -24.33 15.09 2.03
C PRO A 244 -24.30 16.64 2.08
N PRO A 245 -24.78 17.26 3.17
CA PRO A 245 -24.70 18.71 3.34
C PRO A 245 -23.24 19.20 3.34
N VAL A 246 -23.00 20.47 3.02
CA VAL A 246 -21.65 21.06 3.00
C VAL A 246 -20.99 21.06 4.40
N ILE A 247 -21.79 21.07 5.46
CA ILE A 247 -21.33 21.02 6.86
C ILE A 247 -20.97 19.61 7.35
N SER A 248 -21.02 18.60 6.46
CA SER A 248 -20.72 17.21 6.80
C SER A 248 -19.25 17.03 7.19
N ALA A 249 -18.99 16.05 8.05
CA ALA A 249 -17.63 15.61 8.31
C ALA A 249 -17.17 14.69 7.16
N ALA A 250 -16.07 15.03 6.51
CA ALA A 250 -15.48 14.24 5.43
C ALA A 250 -14.09 13.74 5.80
N THR A 251 -13.80 12.48 5.49
CA THR A 251 -12.50 11.83 5.65
C THR A 251 -12.04 11.35 4.30
N LEU A 252 -10.91 11.85 3.82
CA LEU A 252 -10.27 11.35 2.62
C LEU A 252 -9.35 10.18 3.00
N ASN A 253 -9.56 9.05 2.36
CA ASN A 253 -8.77 7.83 2.54
C ASN A 253 -7.94 7.59 1.28
N ILE A 254 -6.62 7.53 1.45
CA ILE A 254 -5.66 7.31 0.37
C ILE A 254 -4.93 6.01 0.68
N ALA A 255 -5.18 4.99 -0.12
CA ALA A 255 -4.41 3.76 -0.13
C ALA A 255 -3.71 3.69 -1.48
N LEU A 256 -2.38 3.73 -1.50
CA LEU A 256 -1.59 3.60 -2.70
C LEU A 256 -0.68 2.40 -2.55
N GLU A 257 -0.63 1.60 -3.60
CA GLU A 257 0.35 0.54 -3.76
C GLU A 257 1.56 1.11 -4.49
N SER A 258 2.76 0.84 -3.99
CA SER A 258 3.98 1.38 -4.60
C SER A 258 4.23 0.72 -5.95
N GLY A 259 4.45 1.53 -6.98
CA GLY A 259 4.64 1.05 -8.34
C GLY A 259 3.38 0.80 -9.14
N ASP A 260 2.25 1.38 -8.74
CA ASP A 260 1.04 1.38 -9.55
C ASP A 260 1.35 1.93 -10.97
N PRO A 261 1.11 1.17 -12.06
CA PRO A 261 1.37 1.63 -13.42
C PRO A 261 0.58 2.87 -13.83
N ARG A 262 -0.50 3.20 -13.11
CA ARG A 262 -1.28 4.44 -13.29
C ARG A 262 -0.64 5.64 -12.58
N SER A 263 0.37 5.39 -11.74
CA SER A 263 1.11 6.44 -11.04
C SER A 263 1.84 7.32 -12.05
N PRO A 264 1.70 8.65 -11.96
CA PRO A 264 2.44 9.55 -12.85
C PRO A 264 3.97 9.47 -12.70
N VAL A 265 4.45 8.87 -11.61
CA VAL A 265 5.89 8.67 -11.33
C VAL A 265 6.33 7.21 -11.56
N PHE A 266 5.55 6.41 -12.29
CA PHE A 266 5.87 5.01 -12.56
C PHE A 266 7.24 4.81 -13.24
N GLN A 267 7.70 5.76 -14.06
CA GLN A 267 9.05 5.68 -14.65
C GLN A 267 10.15 5.78 -13.59
N LEU A 268 9.99 6.66 -12.59
CA LEU A 268 10.91 6.74 -11.45
C LEU A 268 10.84 5.48 -10.58
N TYR A 269 9.65 4.86 -10.50
CA TYR A 269 9.50 3.56 -9.82
C TYR A 269 10.29 2.46 -10.53
N ARG A 270 10.29 2.40 -11.87
CA ARG A 270 11.12 1.44 -12.62
C ARG A 270 12.60 1.61 -12.33
N GLU A 271 13.08 2.85 -12.23
CA GLU A 271 14.46 3.12 -11.80
C GLU A 271 14.73 2.61 -10.37
N LEU A 272 13.76 2.79 -9.46
CA LEU A 272 13.83 2.25 -8.10
C LEU A 272 13.85 0.71 -8.10
N GLN A 273 13.04 0.05 -8.93
CA GLN A 273 13.04 -1.42 -9.06
C GLN A 273 14.39 -1.93 -9.50
N PHE A 274 15.02 -1.27 -10.48
CA PHE A 274 16.39 -1.62 -10.88
C PHE A 274 17.38 -1.46 -9.72
N LEU A 275 17.26 -0.36 -8.97
CA LEU A 275 18.11 -0.11 -7.79
C LEU A 275 17.92 -1.17 -6.69
N LEU A 276 16.67 -1.60 -6.45
CA LEU A 276 16.33 -2.69 -5.52
C LEU A 276 16.91 -4.02 -5.99
N ALA A 277 16.85 -4.34 -7.28
CA ALA A 277 17.44 -5.55 -7.85
C ALA A 277 18.97 -5.58 -7.67
N LEU A 278 19.65 -4.46 -7.89
CA LEU A 278 21.10 -4.33 -7.61
C LEU A 278 21.40 -4.51 -6.13
N ALA A 279 20.57 -3.95 -5.24
CA ALA A 279 20.74 -4.08 -3.80
C ALA A 279 20.56 -5.53 -3.33
N GLU A 280 19.53 -6.24 -3.81
CA GLU A 280 19.36 -7.67 -3.49
C GLU A 280 20.50 -8.50 -4.08
N GLY A 281 20.98 -8.16 -5.27
CA GLY A 281 22.15 -8.77 -5.89
C GLY A 281 23.43 -8.67 -5.04
N LEU A 282 23.65 -7.53 -4.37
CA LEU A 282 24.76 -7.38 -3.41
C LEU A 282 24.60 -8.20 -2.13
N LYS A 283 23.39 -8.62 -1.81
CA LYS A 283 23.08 -9.36 -0.58
C LYS A 283 23.07 -10.87 -0.80
N THR A 284 22.64 -11.31 -1.98
CA THR A 284 22.47 -12.73 -2.33
C THR A 284 23.54 -13.26 -3.27
N ASP A 285 24.42 -12.38 -3.78
CA ASP A 285 25.37 -12.65 -4.87
C ASP A 285 24.71 -13.08 -6.20
N VAL A 286 23.37 -12.94 -6.31
CA VAL A 286 22.59 -13.27 -7.51
C VAL A 286 21.77 -12.05 -7.91
N THR A 287 22.12 -11.43 -9.03
CA THR A 287 21.40 -10.26 -9.55
C THR A 287 20.39 -10.70 -10.61
N GLU A 288 19.11 -10.43 -10.35
CA GLU A 288 18.06 -10.54 -11.36
C GLU A 288 18.02 -9.24 -12.17
N TRP A 289 18.37 -9.33 -13.45
CA TRP A 289 18.40 -8.17 -14.34
C TRP A 289 16.99 -7.88 -14.87
N PRO A 290 16.46 -6.66 -14.71
CA PRO A 290 15.16 -6.31 -15.26
C PRO A 290 15.14 -6.37 -16.78
N GLU A 291 13.94 -6.51 -17.35
CA GLU A 291 13.78 -6.47 -18.80
C GLU A 291 14.24 -5.11 -19.37
N PRO A 292 15.06 -5.11 -20.44
CA PRO A 292 15.57 -3.89 -21.02
C PRO A 292 14.41 -3.06 -21.59
N SER A 293 14.29 -1.82 -21.13
CA SER A 293 13.29 -0.86 -21.61
C SER A 293 13.72 -0.13 -22.89
N GLU A 294 15.02 -0.13 -23.20
CA GLU A 294 15.62 0.55 -24.34
C GLU A 294 16.01 -0.45 -25.44
N SER A 295 15.85 -0.05 -26.70
CA SER A 295 16.22 -0.88 -27.86
C SER A 295 17.74 -0.98 -28.08
N GLU A 296 18.51 -0.08 -27.48
CA GLU A 296 19.97 0.02 -27.63
C GLU A 296 20.68 -0.55 -26.40
N SER A 297 21.79 -1.26 -26.63
CA SER A 297 22.57 -1.88 -25.55
C SER A 297 23.35 -0.82 -24.75
N ALA A 298 23.32 -0.92 -23.41
CA ALA A 298 24.00 0.02 -22.51
C ALA A 298 25.47 0.33 -22.85
N PRO A 299 26.33 -0.63 -23.25
CA PRO A 299 27.72 -0.32 -23.63
C PRO A 299 27.85 0.64 -24.81
N LYS A 300 26.92 0.58 -25.78
CA LYS A 300 26.90 1.51 -26.92
C LYS A 300 26.51 2.91 -26.48
N LEU A 301 25.47 3.03 -25.64
CA LEU A 301 25.04 4.31 -25.07
C LEU A 301 26.16 4.98 -24.26
N VAL A 302 26.90 4.20 -23.47
CA VAL A 302 28.07 4.69 -22.73
C VAL A 302 29.19 5.09 -23.68
N GLN A 303 29.47 4.31 -24.72
CA GLN A 303 30.51 4.63 -25.71
C GLN A 303 30.20 5.93 -26.47
N GLU A 304 28.96 6.11 -26.92
CA GLU A 304 28.50 7.33 -27.58
C GLU A 304 28.62 8.54 -26.64
N PHE A 305 28.17 8.39 -25.40
CA PHE A 305 28.29 9.42 -24.37
C PHE A 305 29.75 9.86 -24.14
N LEU A 306 30.67 8.90 -23.98
CA LEU A 306 32.10 9.19 -23.81
C LEU A 306 32.69 9.87 -25.05
N THR A 307 32.28 9.45 -26.24
CA THR A 307 32.74 10.03 -27.51
C THR A 307 32.28 11.49 -27.65
N ASP A 308 31.05 11.80 -27.25
CA ASP A 308 30.54 13.17 -27.30
C ASP A 308 31.18 14.07 -26.25
N LEU A 309 31.53 13.55 -25.07
CA LEU A 309 32.33 14.28 -24.09
C LEU A 309 33.73 14.58 -24.63
N LYS A 310 34.36 13.62 -25.31
CA LYS A 310 35.67 13.81 -25.95
C LYS A 310 35.63 14.90 -27.02
N LYS A 311 34.62 14.88 -27.91
CA LYS A 311 34.41 15.95 -28.92
C LYS A 311 34.23 17.33 -28.29
N LYS A 312 33.51 17.42 -27.18
CA LYS A 312 33.32 18.67 -26.43
C LYS A 312 34.65 19.18 -25.84
N LEU A 313 35.52 18.28 -25.40
CA LEU A 313 36.85 18.62 -24.88
C LEU A 313 37.81 19.07 -26.00
N ASP A 314 37.76 18.39 -27.15
CA ASP A 314 38.58 18.68 -28.33
C ASP A 314 38.13 19.96 -29.08
N GLY A 315 36.99 20.56 -28.70
CA GLY A 315 36.51 21.85 -29.21
C GLY A 315 35.71 21.79 -30.51
N ASP A 316 35.26 20.61 -30.93
CA ASP A 316 34.68 20.37 -32.28
C ASP A 316 33.14 20.51 -32.36
N TYR A 317 32.49 21.25 -31.45
CA TYR A 317 31.02 21.34 -31.41
C TYR A 317 30.43 22.55 -32.15
N ILE A 318 29.67 22.28 -33.22
CA ILE A 318 28.67 23.18 -33.82
C ILE A 318 27.32 22.90 -33.12
N PHE A 319 26.68 23.94 -32.60
CA PHE A 319 25.37 23.88 -31.94
C PHE A 319 24.27 23.56 -32.96
N GLU A 320 23.62 22.39 -32.87
CA GLU A 320 22.27 22.20 -33.43
C GLU A 320 21.28 22.12 -32.26
N ASP A 321 20.60 23.24 -32.02
CA ASP A 321 19.55 23.40 -31.03
C ASP A 321 18.26 22.75 -31.56
N LYS A 322 18.01 21.49 -31.21
CA LYS A 322 16.70 20.85 -31.44
C LYS A 322 15.77 21.16 -30.26
N ASN A 323 15.27 22.39 -30.24
CA ASN A 323 14.07 22.73 -29.47
C ASN A 323 12.82 22.24 -30.23
N GLU A 324 12.48 20.97 -30.11
CA GLU A 324 11.16 20.48 -30.51
C GLU A 324 10.13 20.87 -29.44
N THR A 325 9.56 22.06 -29.61
CA THR A 325 8.35 22.49 -28.90
C THR A 325 7.15 22.00 -29.70
N GLU A 326 6.64 20.80 -29.42
CA GLU A 326 5.34 20.38 -29.97
C GLU A 326 4.21 20.82 -29.04
N GLU A 327 3.48 21.83 -29.50
CA GLU A 327 2.25 22.34 -28.91
C GLU A 327 1.09 21.36 -29.21
N ILE A 328 0.71 20.50 -28.27
CA ILE A 328 -0.44 19.60 -28.43
C ILE A 328 -1.57 20.00 -27.49
N LYS A 329 -2.64 20.55 -28.09
CA LYS A 329 -3.95 20.77 -27.46
C LYS A 329 -4.71 19.46 -27.27
N CYS A 330 -5.03 19.10 -26.03
CA CYS A 330 -6.23 18.34 -25.67
C CYS A 330 -6.47 18.44 -24.15
N ASP A 331 -7.72 18.52 -23.68
CA ASP A 331 -8.05 18.83 -22.28
C ASP A 331 -7.63 17.75 -21.26
N THR A 332 -7.24 16.55 -21.70
CA THR A 332 -6.60 15.51 -20.87
C THR A 332 -5.09 15.70 -20.72
N ALA A 333 -4.46 16.43 -21.65
CA ALA A 333 -3.02 16.73 -21.64
C ALA A 333 -2.65 17.77 -20.57
N ALA A 334 -3.62 18.46 -19.96
CA ALA A 334 -3.34 19.41 -18.88
C ALA A 334 -2.82 18.71 -17.61
N VAL A 335 -3.33 17.51 -17.29
CA VAL A 335 -2.85 16.72 -16.14
C VAL A 335 -1.47 16.13 -16.44
N ASP A 336 -1.28 15.52 -17.62
CA ASP A 336 0.03 15.00 -18.07
C ASP A 336 1.08 16.11 -18.25
N SER A 337 0.69 17.31 -18.70
CA SER A 337 1.57 18.47 -18.82
C SER A 337 1.87 19.09 -17.46
N CYS A 338 0.91 19.10 -16.52
CA CYS A 338 1.13 19.52 -15.14
C CYS A 338 2.08 18.54 -14.42
N ILE A 339 1.90 17.23 -14.62
CA ILE A 339 2.81 16.19 -14.13
C ILE A 339 4.19 16.36 -14.78
N LYS A 340 4.29 16.47 -16.11
CA LYS A 340 5.58 16.65 -16.81
C LYS A 340 6.30 17.96 -16.43
N SER A 341 5.57 19.02 -16.13
CA SER A 341 6.15 20.31 -15.69
C SER A 341 6.54 20.32 -14.21
N ILE A 342 5.85 19.55 -13.36
CA ILE A 342 6.23 19.32 -11.96
C ILE A 342 7.44 18.35 -11.86
N PHE A 343 7.56 17.43 -12.82
CA PHE A 343 8.59 16.37 -12.90
C PHE A 343 9.60 16.55 -14.04
N GLY A 344 9.83 17.79 -14.48
CA GLY A 344 10.87 18.04 -15.49
C GLY A 344 12.17 17.38 -15.05
N GLU A 345 12.73 16.51 -15.90
CA GLU A 345 14.00 15.85 -15.60
C GLU A 345 15.02 16.91 -15.21
N ARG A 346 15.75 16.66 -14.11
CA ARG A 346 16.74 17.60 -13.62
C ARG A 346 17.76 17.84 -14.74
N GLY A 347 17.83 19.08 -15.26
CA GLY A 347 18.68 19.41 -16.41
C GLY A 347 20.17 19.53 -16.07
N ASP A 348 20.51 19.73 -14.80
CA ASP A 348 21.87 19.83 -14.28
C ASP A 348 22.38 18.47 -13.77
N LEU A 349 22.38 17.45 -14.63
CA LEU A 349 22.99 16.15 -14.29
C LEU A 349 24.52 16.24 -14.42
N ASP A 350 25.25 15.77 -13.40
CA ASP A 350 26.69 15.55 -13.52
C ASP A 350 27.02 14.28 -14.31
N PHE A 351 28.32 14.02 -14.49
CA PHE A 351 28.79 12.86 -15.23
C PHE A 351 28.29 11.52 -14.68
N THR A 352 28.30 11.34 -13.36
CA THR A 352 27.89 10.06 -12.74
C THR A 352 26.39 9.82 -12.90
N GLU A 353 25.61 10.89 -12.94
CA GLU A 353 24.16 10.86 -13.08
C GLU A 353 23.74 10.64 -14.53
N GLN A 354 24.45 11.28 -15.46
CA GLN A 354 24.30 11.00 -16.89
C GLN A 354 24.69 9.55 -17.19
N LEU A 355 25.75 9.04 -16.56
CA LEU A 355 26.17 7.65 -16.68
C LEU A 355 25.10 6.68 -16.16
N TRP A 356 24.49 6.96 -15.01
CA TRP A 356 23.34 6.18 -14.51
C TRP A 356 22.21 6.13 -15.54
N CYS A 357 21.83 7.28 -16.13
CA CYS A 357 20.77 7.34 -17.13
C CYS A 357 21.07 6.48 -18.37
N LYS A 358 22.35 6.22 -18.70
CA LYS A 358 22.76 5.32 -19.80
C LYS A 358 22.93 3.86 -19.37
N MET A 359 23.23 3.62 -18.10
CA MET A 359 23.48 2.27 -17.56
C MET A 359 22.26 1.63 -16.91
N LYS A 360 21.15 2.35 -16.74
CA LYS A 360 19.89 1.78 -16.24
C LYS A 360 19.23 0.75 -17.17
N SER A 361 19.74 0.60 -18.40
CA SER A 361 19.34 -0.42 -19.38
C SER A 361 20.29 -1.63 -19.43
N VAL A 362 21.28 -1.72 -18.52
CA VAL A 362 22.15 -2.90 -18.40
C VAL A 362 21.33 -4.15 -18.09
N SER A 363 21.55 -5.19 -18.89
CA SER A 363 20.80 -6.45 -18.82
C SER A 363 21.65 -7.65 -18.38
N SER A 364 22.96 -7.46 -18.18
CA SER A 364 23.86 -8.51 -17.72
C SER A 364 25.09 -7.97 -16.99
N TYR A 365 25.69 -8.82 -16.16
CA TYR A 365 26.93 -8.52 -15.45
C TYR A 365 28.11 -8.22 -16.40
N GLN A 366 28.15 -8.86 -17.58
CA GLN A 366 29.21 -8.61 -18.56
C GLN A 366 29.08 -7.21 -19.18
N GLU A 367 27.86 -6.79 -19.53
CA GLU A 367 27.62 -5.42 -20.02
C GLU A 367 28.02 -4.38 -18.98
N LEU A 368 27.80 -4.66 -17.69
CA LEU A 368 28.21 -3.80 -16.60
C LEU A 368 29.74 -3.62 -16.55
N ILE A 369 30.48 -4.74 -16.64
CA ILE A 369 31.95 -4.71 -16.69
C ILE A 369 32.43 -3.94 -17.92
N ASP A 370 31.82 -4.19 -19.09
CA ASP A 370 32.22 -3.54 -20.33
C ASP A 370 32.02 -2.02 -20.24
N CYS A 371 30.89 -1.56 -19.69
CA CYS A 371 30.60 -0.14 -19.45
C CYS A 371 31.65 0.50 -18.52
N PHE A 372 31.92 -0.08 -17.35
CA PHE A 372 32.90 0.50 -16.43
C PHE A 372 34.32 0.42 -16.95
N THR A 373 34.66 -0.62 -17.71
CA THR A 373 35.97 -0.73 -18.37
C THR A 373 36.17 0.41 -19.37
N LEU A 374 35.15 0.77 -20.15
CA LEU A 374 35.21 1.91 -21.07
C LEU A 374 35.40 3.24 -20.32
N VAL A 375 34.65 3.44 -19.24
CA VAL A 375 34.75 4.66 -18.41
C VAL A 375 36.12 4.80 -17.76
N ILE A 376 36.61 3.73 -17.10
CA ILE A 376 37.90 3.74 -16.39
C ILE A 376 39.04 3.98 -17.38
N LYS A 377 39.08 3.29 -18.53
CA LYS A 377 40.11 3.52 -19.55
C LYS A 377 40.10 4.96 -20.08
N SER A 378 38.92 5.54 -20.26
CA SER A 378 38.79 6.94 -20.73
C SER A 378 39.33 7.93 -19.70
N LEU A 379 39.14 7.65 -18.40
CA LEU A 379 39.69 8.44 -17.29
C LEU A 379 41.20 8.27 -17.11
N GLU A 380 41.72 7.04 -17.23
CA GLU A 380 43.15 6.71 -17.11
C GLU A 380 43.98 7.34 -18.24
N CYS A 381 43.47 7.28 -19.47
CA CYS A 381 44.10 7.89 -20.63
C CYS A 381 43.97 9.43 -20.63
N GLY A 382 43.21 10.01 -19.71
CA GLY A 382 42.94 11.45 -19.65
C GLY A 382 42.15 11.97 -20.86
N GLU A 383 41.41 11.10 -21.56
CA GLU A 383 40.62 11.47 -22.74
C GLU A 383 39.39 12.32 -22.38
N ILE A 384 38.95 12.23 -21.14
CA ILE A 384 37.84 13.00 -20.59
C ILE A 384 38.22 13.64 -19.26
N GLN A 385 37.69 14.84 -19.00
CA GLN A 385 37.74 15.50 -17.69
C GLN A 385 36.30 15.84 -17.28
N PRO A 386 35.51 14.83 -16.87
CA PRO A 386 34.10 15.04 -16.56
C PRO A 386 33.95 15.98 -15.37
N TRP A 387 32.76 16.58 -15.20
CA TRP A 387 32.44 17.36 -14.00
C TRP A 387 31.52 16.56 -13.08
N ILE A 388 31.75 16.69 -11.76
CA ILE A 388 30.96 16.02 -10.70
C ILE A 388 30.47 17.04 -9.68
N HIS A 389 29.28 16.82 -9.10
CA HIS A 389 28.78 17.66 -8.02
C HIS A 389 29.64 17.52 -6.75
N GLN A 390 29.71 18.60 -5.96
CA GLN A 390 30.35 18.56 -4.65
C GLN A 390 29.56 17.68 -3.68
N GLY A 391 30.26 16.84 -2.91
CA GLY A 391 29.67 16.00 -1.87
C GLY A 391 29.31 14.57 -2.29
N SER A 392 29.55 14.18 -3.55
CA SER A 392 29.49 12.76 -3.95
C SER A 392 30.54 11.95 -3.19
N SER A 393 30.12 10.78 -2.71
CA SER A 393 30.95 9.85 -1.94
C SER A 393 31.13 8.50 -2.64
N SER A 394 30.45 8.28 -3.76
CA SER A 394 30.56 7.07 -4.57
C SER A 394 32.00 6.77 -4.98
N PHE A 395 32.33 5.49 -5.10
CA PHE A 395 33.65 5.03 -5.51
C PHE A 395 34.06 5.63 -6.86
N LEU A 396 33.13 5.71 -7.82
CA LEU A 396 33.39 6.32 -9.12
C LEU A 396 33.72 7.82 -9.02
N SER A 397 33.05 8.57 -8.13
CA SER A 397 33.37 9.98 -7.93
C SER A 397 34.78 10.19 -7.36
N GLN A 398 35.24 9.30 -6.48
CA GLN A 398 36.61 9.33 -5.94
C GLN A 398 37.64 9.03 -7.02
N LEU A 399 37.37 8.05 -7.89
CA LEU A 399 38.21 7.72 -9.04
C LEU A 399 38.34 8.89 -10.03
N ILE A 400 37.23 9.59 -10.31
CA ILE A 400 37.24 10.80 -11.16
C ILE A 400 38.11 11.90 -10.54
N GLN A 401 38.01 12.12 -9.22
CA GLN A 401 38.85 13.11 -8.53
C GLN A 401 40.34 12.75 -8.59
N GLN A 402 40.66 11.47 -8.43
CA GLN A 402 42.03 10.96 -8.55
C GLN A 402 42.59 11.12 -9.97
N SER A 403 41.77 10.92 -11.01
CA SER A 403 42.15 11.12 -12.40
C SER A 403 42.64 12.54 -12.68
N TYR A 404 42.00 13.58 -12.10
CA TYR A 404 42.47 14.97 -12.24
C TYR A 404 43.89 15.19 -11.69
N HIS A 405 44.33 14.37 -10.74
CA HIS A 405 45.65 14.43 -10.12
C HIS A 405 46.68 13.50 -10.79
N GLY A 406 46.29 12.79 -11.87
CA GLY A 406 47.17 11.94 -12.66
C GLY A 406 47.65 10.66 -11.97
N LYS A 407 46.96 10.23 -10.89
CA LYS A 407 47.23 8.99 -10.17
C LYS A 407 45.91 8.31 -9.83
N MET A 408 45.43 7.47 -10.74
CA MET A 408 44.27 6.62 -10.52
C MET A 408 44.74 5.29 -9.91
N GLU A 409 44.06 4.81 -8.87
CA GLU A 409 44.30 3.45 -8.35
C GLU A 409 43.88 2.40 -9.38
N ASP A 410 44.58 1.25 -9.39
CA ASP A 410 44.23 0.12 -10.25
C ASP A 410 42.94 -0.54 -9.72
N VAL A 411 41.85 -0.40 -10.47
CA VAL A 411 40.51 -0.85 -10.06
C VAL A 411 40.27 -2.26 -10.58
N SER A 412 40.18 -3.22 -9.67
CA SER A 412 39.73 -4.56 -10.04
C SER A 412 38.22 -4.61 -10.16
N LEU A 413 37.70 -4.75 -11.38
CA LEU A 413 36.27 -4.97 -11.67
C LEU A 413 35.89 -6.45 -11.44
N SER A 414 36.21 -7.00 -10.27
CA SER A 414 35.84 -8.36 -9.88
C SER A 414 34.72 -8.39 -8.84
N ASP A 415 34.06 -9.55 -8.76
CA ASP A 415 33.06 -9.89 -7.74
C ASP A 415 31.87 -8.91 -7.70
N ILE A 416 31.54 -8.35 -6.54
CA ILE A 416 30.39 -7.45 -6.37
C ILE A 416 30.72 -5.97 -6.66
N THR A 417 31.99 -5.65 -6.92
CA THR A 417 32.47 -4.26 -7.06
C THR A 417 31.71 -3.48 -8.14
N PRO A 418 31.51 -4.01 -9.37
CA PRO A 418 30.77 -3.29 -10.40
C PRO A 418 29.31 -3.02 -10.00
N ILE A 419 28.66 -3.98 -9.33
CA ILE A 419 27.27 -3.84 -8.86
C ILE A 419 27.20 -2.74 -7.81
N GLN A 420 28.15 -2.72 -6.87
CA GLN A 420 28.24 -1.69 -5.84
C GLN A 420 28.44 -0.30 -6.46
N MET A 421 29.34 -0.16 -7.43
CA MET A 421 29.57 1.11 -8.14
C MET A 421 28.30 1.63 -8.81
N LEU A 422 27.55 0.75 -9.49
CA LEU A 422 26.31 1.12 -10.16
C LEU A 422 25.21 1.50 -9.15
N LEU A 423 25.10 0.75 -8.05
CA LEU A 423 24.15 1.04 -6.98
C LEU A 423 24.42 2.41 -6.33
N GLU A 424 25.68 2.74 -6.08
CA GLU A 424 26.08 4.01 -5.47
C GLU A 424 25.70 5.21 -6.35
N ILE A 425 25.99 5.16 -7.66
CA ILE A 425 25.64 6.27 -8.57
C ILE A 425 24.12 6.39 -8.75
N GLY A 426 23.39 5.27 -8.78
CA GLY A 426 21.92 5.27 -8.82
C GLY A 426 21.32 5.90 -7.56
N LEU A 427 21.85 5.57 -6.39
CA LEU A 427 21.43 6.15 -5.11
C LEU A 427 21.70 7.66 -5.07
N GLU A 428 22.87 8.12 -5.50
CA GLU A 428 23.19 9.55 -5.54
C GLU A 428 22.23 10.32 -6.46
N LYS A 429 22.01 9.81 -7.68
CA LYS A 429 21.08 10.39 -8.65
C LYS A 429 19.66 10.47 -8.07
N MET A 430 19.12 9.35 -7.61
CA MET A 430 17.75 9.29 -7.13
C MET A 430 17.52 10.16 -5.89
N LYS A 431 18.45 10.17 -4.93
CA LYS A 431 18.35 11.07 -3.77
C LYS A 431 18.29 12.53 -4.19
N LYS A 432 19.14 12.96 -5.12
CA LYS A 432 19.13 14.34 -5.60
C LYS A 432 17.86 14.67 -6.38
N ASP A 433 17.28 13.73 -7.12
CA ASP A 433 15.99 13.92 -7.80
C ASP A 433 14.86 14.15 -6.79
N TYR A 434 14.76 13.29 -5.76
CA TYR A 434 13.75 13.48 -4.71
C TYR A 434 13.97 14.79 -3.94
N VAL A 435 15.23 15.13 -3.62
CA VAL A 435 15.56 16.41 -2.96
C VAL A 435 15.15 17.58 -3.84
N SER A 436 15.49 17.55 -5.13
CA SER A 436 15.12 18.59 -6.10
C SER A 436 13.61 18.77 -6.15
N PHE A 437 12.84 17.67 -6.17
CA PHE A 437 11.39 17.73 -6.12
C PHE A 437 10.87 18.34 -4.81
N PHE A 438 11.21 17.76 -3.65
CA PHE A 438 10.62 18.18 -2.37
C PHE A 438 11.03 19.60 -1.97
N ILE A 439 12.25 20.03 -2.32
CA ILE A 439 12.71 21.40 -2.06
C ILE A 439 12.17 22.36 -3.12
N GLY A 440 12.20 21.96 -4.40
CA GLY A 440 11.70 22.79 -5.51
C GLY A 440 10.21 23.09 -5.41
N GLN A 441 9.43 22.17 -4.85
CA GLN A 441 8.00 22.35 -4.55
C GLN A 441 7.75 23.01 -3.17
N GLU A 442 8.80 23.43 -2.46
CA GLU A 442 8.73 24.01 -1.12
C GLU A 442 7.96 23.13 -0.10
N LEU A 443 8.02 21.80 -0.26
CA LEU A 443 7.35 20.82 0.61
C LEU A 443 8.23 20.40 1.79
N ALA A 444 9.55 20.52 1.64
CA ALA A 444 10.51 20.21 2.67
C ALA A 444 11.79 21.04 2.56
N THR A 445 12.62 20.95 3.59
CA THR A 445 13.98 21.50 3.60
C THR A 445 14.97 20.34 3.67
N VAL A 446 16.24 20.60 3.34
CA VAL A 446 17.33 19.61 3.44
C VAL A 446 17.37 18.97 4.83
N THR A 447 17.16 19.74 5.90
CA THR A 447 17.19 19.23 7.27
C THR A 447 16.07 18.25 7.57
N TYR A 448 14.89 18.41 6.96
CA TYR A 448 13.81 17.42 7.08
C TYR A 448 14.11 16.14 6.30
N LEU A 449 14.80 16.26 5.16
CA LEU A 449 15.18 15.15 4.29
C LEU A 449 16.45 14.40 4.74
N ASP A 450 17.26 14.98 5.62
CA ASP A 450 18.56 14.46 6.08
C ASP A 450 18.55 12.96 6.42
N TYR A 451 17.54 12.52 7.19
CA TYR A 451 17.34 11.10 7.51
C TYR A 451 17.32 10.21 6.25
N PHE A 452 16.60 10.62 5.21
CA PHE A 452 16.40 9.81 4.02
C PHE A 452 17.59 9.84 3.06
N ILE A 453 18.34 10.95 3.03
CA ILE A 453 19.46 11.14 2.10
C ILE A 453 20.81 10.75 2.70
N SER A 454 20.91 10.61 4.03
CA SER A 454 22.16 10.32 4.73
C SER A 454 22.88 9.10 4.16
N THR A 455 24.20 9.26 3.94
CA THR A 455 25.12 8.22 3.49
C THR A 455 25.84 7.53 4.65
N SER A 456 25.55 7.90 5.91
CA SER A 456 26.21 7.33 7.10
C SER A 456 25.76 5.90 7.44
N VAL A 457 24.79 5.35 6.70
CA VAL A 457 24.22 4.01 6.87
C VAL A 457 24.59 3.11 5.70
N GLY A 458 24.51 1.79 5.88
CA GLY A 458 24.84 0.84 4.82
C GLY A 458 23.93 0.98 3.59
N LEU A 459 24.42 0.57 2.42
CA LEU A 459 23.74 0.75 1.12
C LEU A 459 22.31 0.20 1.13
N GLN A 460 22.09 -0.96 1.75
CA GLN A 460 20.75 -1.58 1.89
C GLN A 460 19.75 -0.65 2.59
N GLU A 461 20.15 -0.03 3.70
CA GLU A 461 19.32 0.92 4.43
C GLU A 461 19.13 2.21 3.63
N GLN A 462 20.13 2.64 2.84
CA GLN A 462 19.97 3.79 1.94
C GLN A 462 18.92 3.51 0.87
N VAL A 463 18.92 2.32 0.26
CA VAL A 463 17.91 1.89 -0.72
C VAL A 463 16.52 1.94 -0.10
N HIS A 464 16.37 1.38 1.10
CA HIS A 464 15.10 1.37 1.82
C HIS A 464 14.54 2.76 2.10
N ARG A 465 15.43 3.69 2.46
CA ARG A 465 15.06 5.10 2.68
C ARG A 465 14.66 5.80 1.40
N VAL A 466 15.31 5.48 0.28
CA VAL A 466 14.92 5.98 -1.04
C VAL A 466 13.57 5.42 -1.46
N GLN A 467 13.27 4.15 -1.16
CA GLN A 467 11.95 3.56 -1.39
C GLN A 467 10.86 4.27 -0.56
N LYS A 468 11.14 4.62 0.70
CA LYS A 468 10.23 5.46 1.52
C LYS A 468 9.99 6.82 0.88
N LEU A 469 11.03 7.49 0.37
CA LEU A 469 10.90 8.77 -0.35
C LEU A 469 10.04 8.62 -1.61
N HIS A 470 10.23 7.53 -2.36
CA HIS A 470 9.44 7.26 -3.55
C HIS A 470 7.95 7.09 -3.21
N HIS A 471 7.63 6.28 -2.21
CA HIS A 471 6.23 6.11 -1.80
C HIS A 471 5.62 7.42 -1.31
N MET A 472 6.38 8.25 -0.58
CA MET A 472 5.92 9.61 -0.25
C MET A 472 5.66 10.46 -1.49
N LEU A 473 6.53 10.36 -2.50
CA LEU A 473 6.35 11.05 -3.77
C LEU A 473 5.05 10.62 -4.45
N GLU A 474 4.79 9.31 -4.56
CA GLU A 474 3.56 8.77 -5.11
C GLU A 474 2.32 9.38 -4.43
N ILE A 475 2.31 9.45 -3.10
CA ILE A 475 1.21 10.09 -2.33
C ILE A 475 1.05 11.56 -2.72
N MET A 476 2.14 12.35 -2.75
CA MET A 476 2.08 13.77 -3.05
C MET A 476 1.59 14.03 -4.48
N VAL A 477 2.05 13.21 -5.43
CA VAL A 477 1.69 13.31 -6.83
C VAL A 477 0.25 12.93 -7.06
N SER A 478 -0.22 11.85 -6.44
CA SER A 478 -1.64 11.49 -6.51
C SER A 478 -2.51 12.59 -5.91
N CYS A 479 -2.12 13.20 -4.79
CA CYS A 479 -2.86 14.33 -4.21
C CYS A 479 -2.86 15.57 -5.11
N THR A 480 -1.75 15.82 -5.81
CA THR A 480 -1.63 17.00 -6.69
C THR A 480 -2.37 16.80 -8.01
N GLY A 481 -2.10 15.71 -8.71
CA GLY A 481 -2.66 15.43 -10.04
C GLY A 481 -4.13 15.03 -10.01
N LEU A 482 -4.55 14.22 -9.02
CA LEU A 482 -5.89 13.63 -8.99
C LEU A 482 -6.85 14.42 -8.10
N LEU A 483 -6.35 14.97 -6.99
CA LEU A 483 -7.17 15.71 -6.02
C LEU A 483 -6.97 17.22 -6.07
N GLN A 484 -6.03 17.72 -6.87
CA GLN A 484 -5.73 19.15 -7.03
C GLN A 484 -5.47 19.85 -5.69
N PHE A 485 -4.79 19.15 -4.77
CA PHE A 485 -4.43 19.74 -3.49
C PHE A 485 -3.52 20.95 -3.70
N ARG A 486 -3.86 22.04 -3.01
CA ARG A 486 -3.01 23.24 -2.95
C ARG A 486 -1.85 23.01 -1.98
N HIS A 487 -0.80 23.83 -2.12
CA HIS A 487 0.38 23.78 -1.27
C HIS A 487 0.05 23.78 0.23
N GLU A 488 -0.95 24.57 0.65
CA GLU A 488 -1.45 24.65 2.04
C GLU A 488 -1.83 23.29 2.64
N ASN A 489 -2.28 22.34 1.81
CA ASN A 489 -2.64 20.98 2.22
C ASN A 489 -1.52 19.98 1.95
N LEU A 490 -0.75 20.15 0.87
CA LEU A 490 0.37 19.27 0.52
C LEU A 490 1.52 19.37 1.53
N PHE A 491 1.85 20.57 2.00
CA PHE A 491 2.91 20.79 2.97
C PHE A 491 2.68 20.02 4.28
N PRO A 492 1.55 20.20 5.02
CA PRO A 492 1.32 19.44 6.25
C PRO A 492 1.21 17.94 6.01
N LEU A 493 0.65 17.51 4.88
CA LEU A 493 0.60 16.09 4.50
C LEU A 493 2.01 15.51 4.34
N THR A 494 2.90 16.21 3.66
CA THR A 494 4.32 15.83 3.50
C THR A 494 4.99 15.66 4.86
N GLN A 495 4.77 16.59 5.80
CA GLN A 495 5.35 16.54 7.14
C GLN A 495 4.83 15.33 7.96
N ILE A 496 3.54 15.01 7.84
CA ILE A 496 2.94 13.82 8.47
C ILE A 496 3.58 12.54 7.91
N CYS A 497 3.69 12.43 6.59
CA CYS A 497 4.34 11.30 5.92
C CYS A 497 5.80 11.16 6.37
N MET A 498 6.59 12.25 6.37
CA MET A 498 7.98 12.23 6.83
C MET A 498 8.11 11.71 8.26
N LYS A 499 7.24 12.16 9.17
CA LYS A 499 7.24 11.70 10.55
C LYS A 499 6.89 10.22 10.66
N TYR A 500 5.90 9.77 9.87
CA TYR A 500 5.48 8.37 9.82
C TYR A 500 6.61 7.44 9.35
N TYR A 501 7.23 7.74 8.21
CA TYR A 501 8.29 6.91 7.64
C TYR A 501 9.61 6.93 8.43
N LYS A 502 9.87 7.98 9.21
CA LYS A 502 10.98 8.00 10.18
C LYS A 502 10.74 7.08 11.37
N GLY A 503 9.48 6.92 11.80
CA GLY A 503 9.11 6.18 13.00
C GLY A 503 8.89 4.68 12.80
N LYS A 504 8.69 4.21 11.56
CA LYS A 504 8.46 2.79 11.26
C LYS A 504 9.64 2.15 10.51
N PRO A 505 10.05 0.91 10.87
CA PRO A 505 10.77 0.06 9.92
C PRO A 505 9.84 -0.22 8.74
N SER A 506 10.37 -0.22 7.52
CA SER A 506 9.56 -0.46 6.34
C SER A 506 9.23 -1.95 6.24
N GLU A 507 7.95 -2.26 6.08
CA GLU A 507 7.42 -3.55 5.65
C GLU A 507 7.56 -3.72 4.14
#